data_AF-A0A353GKF8-F1
#
_entry.id   AF-A0A353GKF8-F1
#
_cell.length_a   1.000
_cell.length_b   1.000
_cell.length_c   1.000
_cell.angle_alpha   90.00
_cell.angle_beta   90.00
_cell.angle_gamma   90.00
#
_symmetry.space_group_name_H-M   'P 1'
#
loop_
_entity.id
_entity.type
_entity.pdbx_description
1 polymer ?
#
loop_
_entity_poly.entity_id
_entity_poly.type
_entity_poly.pdbx_seq_one_letter_code
_entity_poly.pdbx_strand_id
1 'polypeptide(L)'
;FSKIQDFVERTGTPFDLAEKKIIGYTHAEVGAALAEHWGLPNEIIESIRYYATPLDAPTSKKLVCIVHVGSILCVTFGIGVGADGLAYVFHSGALEYLNIPSEELFGLSVEICDQFKRAEDLLGLS
;
A
#
# COMPACT_ATOMS: atom_id res chain seq x y z
N PHE A 1 17.45 8.15 -2.71
CA PHE A 1 16.65 7.22 -3.52
C PHE A 1 17.49 6.32 -4.43
N SER A 2 18.45 6.79 -5.23
CA SER A 2 19.23 5.89 -6.13
C SER A 2 19.86 4.69 -5.41
N LYS A 3 20.49 4.90 -4.24
CA LYS A 3 21.07 3.79 -3.45
C LYS A 3 20.06 2.74 -2.99
N ILE A 4 18.80 3.15 -2.74
CA ILE A 4 17.72 2.23 -2.35
C ILE A 4 17.27 1.45 -3.58
N GLN A 5 17.03 2.14 -4.69
CA GLN A 5 16.69 1.54 -5.97
C GLN A 5 17.75 0.51 -6.42
N ASP A 6 19.03 0.88 -6.45
CA ASP A 6 20.13 -0.01 -6.80
C ASP A 6 20.17 -1.26 -5.90
N PHE A 7 19.83 -1.10 -4.61
CA PHE A 7 19.78 -2.20 -3.66
C PHE A 7 18.60 -3.13 -3.94
N VAL A 8 17.42 -2.57 -4.17
CA VAL A 8 16.18 -3.29 -4.51
C VAL A 8 16.37 -4.08 -5.81
N GLU A 9 16.80 -3.43 -6.89
CA GLU A 9 17.02 -4.06 -8.20
C GLU A 9 18.02 -5.21 -8.13
N ARG A 10 19.07 -5.09 -7.31
CA ARG A 10 20.10 -6.13 -7.17
C ARG A 10 19.66 -7.30 -6.29
N THR A 11 18.74 -7.10 -5.36
CA THR A 11 18.44 -8.09 -4.30
C THR A 11 17.02 -8.62 -4.34
N GLY A 12 16.10 -7.96 -5.05
CA GLY A 12 14.66 -8.26 -5.00
C GLY A 12 14.02 -7.97 -3.64
N THR A 13 14.67 -7.18 -2.79
CA THR A 13 14.12 -6.82 -1.47
C THR A 13 12.96 -5.84 -1.67
N PRO A 14 11.83 -5.99 -0.95
CA PRO A 14 10.76 -4.99 -0.90
C PRO A 14 11.28 -3.58 -0.59
N PHE A 15 10.71 -2.55 -1.21
CA PHE A 15 11.27 -1.19 -1.15
C PHE A 15 11.28 -0.62 0.27
N ASP A 16 10.20 -0.85 1.04
CA ASP A 16 10.07 -0.43 2.43
C ASP A 16 11.16 -1.03 3.34
N LEU A 17 11.50 -2.32 3.16
CA LEU A 17 12.58 -2.96 3.89
C LEU A 17 13.95 -2.39 3.50
N ALA A 18 14.15 -2.07 2.22
CA ALA A 18 15.36 -1.42 1.76
C ALA A 18 15.51 0.01 2.32
N GLU A 19 14.43 0.78 2.38
CA GLU A 19 14.38 2.08 3.06
C GLU A 19 14.75 1.93 4.54
N LYS A 20 14.06 1.04 5.26
CA LYS A 20 14.33 0.82 6.69
C LYS A 20 15.81 0.50 6.94
N LYS A 21 16.42 -0.31 6.07
CA LYS A 21 17.82 -0.72 6.16
C LYS A 21 18.81 0.40 5.87
N ILE A 22 18.54 1.25 4.87
CA ILE A 22 19.51 2.23 4.37
C ILE A 22 19.36 3.58 5.08
N ILE A 23 18.13 4.02 5.36
CA ILE A 23 17.82 5.34 5.92
C ILE A 23 17.22 5.28 7.33
N GLY A 24 16.86 4.10 7.84
CA GLY A 24 16.36 3.90 9.20
C GLY A 24 14.84 4.02 9.36
N TYR A 25 14.14 4.46 8.31
CA TYR A 25 12.68 4.64 8.30
C TYR A 25 12.09 4.21 6.97
N THR A 26 10.82 3.80 6.95
CA THR A 26 10.06 3.54 5.72
C THR A 26 9.28 4.78 5.27
N HIS A 27 8.89 4.83 4.00
CA HIS A 27 7.99 5.86 3.48
C HIS A 27 6.65 5.90 4.26
N ALA A 28 6.14 4.75 4.71
CA ALA A 28 4.92 4.66 5.51
C ALA A 28 5.07 5.35 6.87
N GLU A 29 6.21 5.15 7.55
CA GLU A 29 6.51 5.79 8.84
C GLU A 29 6.62 7.32 8.70
N VAL A 30 7.30 7.78 7.65
CA VAL A 30 7.46 9.21 7.37
C VAL A 30 6.12 9.85 6.98
N GLY A 31 5.34 9.19 6.11
CA GLY A 31 4.03 9.66 5.68
C GLY A 31 3.03 9.76 6.83
N ALA A 32 3.03 8.78 7.74
CA ALA A 32 2.18 8.82 8.93
C ALA A 32 2.58 9.95 9.88
N ALA A 33 3.89 10.17 10.11
CA ALA A 33 4.37 11.29 10.93
C ALA A 33 3.99 12.66 10.32
N LEU A 34 3.99 12.77 8.99
CA LEU A 34 3.54 13.98 8.30
C LEU A 34 2.02 14.19 8.44
N ALA A 35 1.23 13.13 8.28
CA ALA A 35 -0.22 13.17 8.48
C ALA A 35 -0.61 13.57 9.92
N GLU A 36 0.12 13.05 10.92
CA GLU A 36 0.01 13.47 12.32
C GLU A 36 0.32 14.96 12.49
N HIS A 37 1.40 15.45 11.89
CA HIS A 37 1.80 16.85 11.95
C HIS A 37 0.74 17.80 11.35
N TRP A 38 0.06 17.37 10.29
CA TRP A 38 -1.03 18.11 9.67
C TRP A 38 -2.37 18.00 10.42
N GLY A 39 -2.44 17.18 11.48
CA GLY A 39 -3.65 17.00 12.26
C GLY A 39 -4.74 16.22 11.53
N LEU A 40 -4.36 15.30 10.63
CA LEU A 40 -5.32 14.44 9.94
C LEU A 40 -6.01 13.45 10.90
N PRO A 41 -7.21 12.95 10.55
CA PRO A 41 -7.89 11.94 11.35
C PRO A 41 -7.05 10.67 11.57
N ASN A 42 -7.19 10.04 12.75
CA ASN A 42 -6.41 8.85 13.12
C ASN A 42 -6.60 7.68 12.15
N GLU A 43 -7.77 7.54 11.55
CA GLU A 43 -8.04 6.53 10.53
C GLU A 43 -7.15 6.68 9.28
N ILE A 44 -6.87 7.92 8.86
CA ILE A 44 -5.96 8.20 7.74
C ILE A 44 -4.51 7.93 8.16
N ILE A 45 -4.13 8.36 9.37
CA ILE A 45 -2.79 8.13 9.92
C ILE A 45 -2.49 6.63 10.01
N GLU A 46 -3.41 5.84 10.59
CA GLU A 46 -3.27 4.39 10.71
C GLU A 46 -3.27 3.70 9.34
N SER A 47 -4.10 4.16 8.38
CA SER A 47 -4.06 3.65 7.01
C SER A 47 -2.70 3.86 6.37
N ILE A 48 -2.07 5.02 6.53
CA ILE A 48 -0.72 5.25 5.97
C ILE A 48 0.32 4.38 6.70
N ARG A 49 0.24 4.33 8.04
CA ARG A 49 1.26 3.66 8.87
C ARG A 49 1.26 2.14 8.71
N TYR A 50 0.09 1.53 8.62
CA TYR A 50 -0.10 0.09 8.74
C TYR A 50 -0.59 -0.58 7.46
N TYR A 51 -0.65 0.09 6.30
CA TYR A 51 -1.19 -0.53 5.08
C TYR A 51 -0.45 -1.82 4.67
N ALA A 52 0.84 -1.93 4.95
CA ALA A 52 1.62 -3.15 4.69
C ALA A 52 1.40 -4.24 5.76
N THR A 53 0.99 -3.87 6.98
CA THR A 53 0.71 -4.78 8.11
C THR A 53 -0.67 -4.51 8.70
N PRO A 54 -1.76 -4.72 7.93
CA PRO A 54 -3.07 -4.17 8.26
C PRO A 54 -3.66 -4.67 9.59
N LEU A 55 -3.28 -5.87 10.02
CA LEU A 55 -3.75 -6.47 11.27
C LEU A 55 -3.09 -5.87 12.52
N ASP A 56 -1.98 -5.14 12.37
CA ASP A 56 -1.31 -4.45 13.47
C ASP A 56 -1.98 -3.11 13.81
N ALA A 57 -2.90 -2.63 12.96
CA ALA A 57 -3.62 -1.38 13.17
C ALA A 57 -4.45 -1.42 14.48
N PRO A 58 -4.22 -0.48 15.41
CA PRO A 58 -4.87 -0.50 16.72
C PRO A 58 -6.38 -0.27 16.67
N THR A 59 -6.84 0.76 15.94
CA THR A 59 -8.24 1.22 16.01
C THR A 59 -8.98 1.14 14.68
N SER A 60 -8.28 1.38 13.57
CA SER A 60 -8.87 1.57 12.24
C SER A 60 -8.66 0.36 11.33
N LYS A 61 -8.45 -0.83 11.92
CA LYS A 61 -8.10 -2.09 11.26
C LYS A 61 -8.91 -2.39 10.00
N LYS A 62 -10.23 -2.18 10.03
CA LYS A 62 -11.09 -2.36 8.85
C LYS A 62 -10.67 -1.50 7.67
N LEU A 63 -10.45 -0.20 7.88
CA LEU A 63 -10.02 0.70 6.82
C LEU A 63 -8.62 0.33 6.33
N VAL A 64 -7.71 0.00 7.24
CA VAL A 64 -6.35 -0.41 6.88
C VAL A 64 -6.36 -1.70 6.05
N CYS A 65 -7.18 -2.70 6.38
CA CYS A 65 -7.37 -3.90 5.57
C CYS A 65 -7.90 -3.57 4.16
N ILE A 66 -8.84 -2.62 4.03
CA ILE A 66 -9.35 -2.20 2.72
C ILE A 66 -8.23 -1.58 1.89
N VAL A 67 -7.45 -0.67 2.48
CA VAL A 67 -6.31 -0.02 1.81
C VAL A 67 -5.25 -1.06 1.41
N HIS A 68 -4.96 -2.04 2.27
CA HIS A 68 -4.03 -3.14 1.97
C HIS A 68 -4.48 -3.92 0.73
N VAL A 69 -5.73 -4.39 0.70
CA VAL A 69 -6.28 -5.17 -0.42
C VAL A 69 -6.25 -4.34 -1.71
N GLY A 70 -6.69 -3.08 -1.66
CA GLY A 70 -6.64 -2.18 -2.81
C GLY A 70 -5.21 -1.97 -3.34
N SER A 71 -4.24 -1.74 -2.44
CA SER A 71 -2.84 -1.57 -2.82
C SER A 71 -2.27 -2.82 -3.50
N ILE A 72 -2.58 -4.01 -2.98
CA ILE A 72 -2.12 -5.29 -3.54
C ILE A 72 -2.74 -5.52 -4.91
N LEU A 73 -4.02 -5.19 -5.10
CA LEU A 73 -4.67 -5.26 -6.40
C LEU A 73 -4.02 -4.30 -7.40
N CYS A 74 -3.77 -3.04 -7.05
CA CYS A 74 -3.09 -2.08 -7.93
C CYS A 74 -1.72 -2.62 -8.40
N VAL A 75 -0.88 -3.05 -7.45
CA VAL A 75 0.47 -3.59 -7.75
C VAL A 75 0.38 -4.82 -8.64
N THR A 76 -0.56 -5.74 -8.35
CA THR A 76 -0.80 -6.96 -9.14
C THR A 76 -1.13 -6.65 -10.60
N PHE A 77 -1.83 -5.54 -10.85
CA PHE A 77 -2.21 -5.08 -12.19
C PHE A 77 -1.20 -4.13 -12.84
N GLY A 78 -0.01 -3.96 -12.24
CA GLY A 78 1.05 -3.12 -12.79
C GLY A 78 0.84 -1.62 -12.56
N ILE A 79 -0.15 -1.22 -11.75
CA ILE A 79 -0.46 0.17 -11.48
C ILE A 79 0.46 0.66 -10.35
N GLY A 80 1.23 1.72 -10.63
CA GLY A 80 2.10 2.35 -9.63
C GLY A 80 3.29 1.48 -9.18
N VAL A 81 3.67 0.49 -9.98
CA VAL A 81 4.78 -0.43 -9.67
C VAL A 81 6.13 0.30 -9.70
N GLY A 82 6.88 0.17 -8.61
CA GLY A 82 8.22 0.72 -8.44
C GLY A 82 9.34 -0.25 -8.81
N ALA A 83 10.57 0.08 -8.38
CA ALA A 83 11.76 -0.73 -8.63
C ALA A 83 11.71 -2.13 -7.96
N ASP A 84 10.86 -2.28 -6.95
CA ASP A 84 10.58 -3.53 -6.24
C ASP A 84 9.58 -4.44 -6.96
N GLY A 85 9.00 -3.98 -8.07
CA GLY A 85 8.12 -4.82 -8.89
C GLY A 85 6.91 -5.31 -8.10
N LEU A 86 6.73 -6.63 -8.10
CA LEU A 86 5.65 -7.31 -7.36
C LEU A 86 6.09 -7.79 -5.96
N ALA A 87 7.20 -7.29 -5.42
CA ALA A 87 7.73 -7.70 -4.12
C ALA A 87 6.93 -7.14 -2.92
N TYR A 88 5.61 -7.05 -3.05
CA TYR A 88 4.70 -6.70 -1.96
C TYR A 88 4.22 -7.97 -1.25
N VAL A 89 4.20 -7.92 0.08
CA VAL A 89 3.69 -9.02 0.89
C VAL A 89 2.17 -8.91 1.00
N PHE A 90 1.47 -9.91 0.47
CA PHE A 90 0.03 -10.01 0.65
C PHE A 90 -0.28 -10.70 1.99
N HIS A 91 -1.04 -10.02 2.85
CA HIS A 91 -1.52 -10.56 4.12
C HIS A 91 -2.95 -11.07 3.95
N SER A 92 -3.10 -12.38 3.67
CA SER A 92 -4.41 -13.03 3.45
C SER A 92 -5.41 -12.83 4.59
N GLY A 93 -4.92 -12.68 5.83
CA GLY A 93 -5.75 -12.35 6.99
C GLY A 93 -6.53 -11.04 6.85
N ALA A 94 -6.14 -10.14 5.94
CA ALA A 94 -6.94 -8.95 5.61
C ALA A 94 -8.25 -9.32 4.90
N LEU A 95 -8.26 -10.33 4.03
CA LEU A 95 -9.50 -10.82 3.40
C LEU A 95 -10.40 -11.51 4.41
N GLU A 96 -9.81 -12.37 5.25
CA GLU A 96 -10.53 -13.05 6.31
C GLU A 96 -11.19 -12.04 7.25
N TYR A 97 -10.46 -10.99 7.64
CA TYR A 97 -10.99 -9.91 8.49
C TYR A 97 -12.15 -9.16 7.82
N LEU A 98 -12.08 -8.94 6.51
CA LEU A 98 -13.13 -8.26 5.74
C LEU A 98 -14.28 -9.18 5.32
N ASN A 99 -14.17 -10.49 5.55
CA ASN A 99 -15.07 -11.53 5.03
C ASN A 99 -15.22 -11.48 3.50
N ILE A 100 -14.10 -11.23 2.79
CA ILE A 100 -14.06 -11.24 1.32
C ILE A 100 -13.55 -12.61 0.86
N PRO A 101 -14.36 -13.42 0.16
CA PRO A 101 -13.90 -14.64 -0.49
C PRO A 101 -12.79 -14.34 -1.49
N SER A 102 -11.78 -15.20 -1.60
CA SER A 102 -10.66 -14.97 -2.53
C SER A 102 -11.11 -14.94 -3.99
N GLU A 103 -12.24 -15.58 -4.32
CA GLU A 103 -12.84 -15.58 -5.65
C GLU A 103 -13.37 -14.20 -6.06
N GLU A 104 -13.78 -13.36 -5.10
CA GLU A 104 -14.27 -12.01 -5.36
C GLU A 104 -13.15 -11.04 -5.77
N LEU A 105 -11.89 -11.35 -5.45
CA LEU A 105 -10.75 -10.52 -5.84
C LEU A 105 -10.67 -10.29 -7.35
N PHE A 106 -11.02 -11.30 -8.14
CA PHE A 106 -11.02 -11.15 -9.60
C PHE A 106 -12.05 -10.11 -10.06
N GLY A 107 -13.24 -10.10 -9.47
CA GLY A 107 -14.27 -9.09 -9.76
C GLY A 107 -13.79 -7.68 -9.42
N LEU A 108 -13.26 -7.50 -8.20
CA LEU A 108 -12.70 -6.23 -7.74
C LEU A 108 -11.57 -5.72 -8.63
N SER A 109 -10.79 -6.64 -9.21
CA SER A 109 -9.67 -6.29 -10.08
C SER A 109 -10.07 -5.67 -11.42
N VAL A 110 -11.24 -6.01 -11.95
CA VAL A 110 -11.77 -5.38 -13.16
C VAL A 110 -12.16 -3.94 -12.85
N GLU A 111 -12.78 -3.71 -11.70
CA GLU A 111 -13.24 -2.40 -11.27
C GLU A 111 -12.08 -1.45 -10.93
N ILE A 112 -10.96 -1.96 -10.42
CA ILE A 112 -9.84 -1.12 -9.98
C ILE A 112 -9.23 -0.31 -11.12
N CYS A 113 -9.11 -0.88 -12.31
CA CYS A 113 -8.60 -0.20 -13.50
C CYS A 113 -9.51 0.98 -13.91
N ASP A 114 -10.82 0.80 -13.80
CA ASP A 114 -11.79 1.85 -14.11
C ASP A 114 -11.81 2.93 -13.03
N GLN A 115 -11.71 2.56 -11.74
CA GLN A 115 -11.59 3.54 -10.66
C GLN A 115 -10.29 4.34 -10.75
N PHE A 116 -9.19 3.70 -11.14
CA PHE A 116 -7.91 4.38 -11.31
C PHE A 116 -7.98 5.45 -12.39
N LYS A 117 -8.54 5.15 -13.57
CA LYS A 117 -8.76 6.15 -14.63
C LYS A 117 -9.62 7.33 -14.16
N ARG A 118 -10.69 7.06 -13.41
CA ARG A 118 -11.53 8.11 -12.83
C ARG A 118 -10.77 8.99 -11.84
N ALA A 119 -9.86 8.40 -11.07
CA ALA A 119 -9.00 9.15 -10.16
C ALA A 119 -7.99 10.02 -10.92
N GLU A 120 -7.41 9.52 -12.01
CA GLU A 120 -6.54 10.31 -12.90
C GLU A 120 -7.29 11.51 -13.50
N ASP A 121 -8.49 11.29 -14.03
CA ASP A 121 -9.35 12.35 -14.57
C ASP A 121 -9.68 13.42 -13.51
N LEU A 122 -10.02 12.99 -12.29
CA LEU A 122 -10.31 13.91 -11.18
C LEU A 122 -9.11 14.78 -10.81
N LEU A 123 -7.91 14.22 -10.88
CA LEU A 123 -6.65 14.89 -10.56
C LEU A 123 -6.08 15.69 -11.75
N GLY A 124 -6.70 15.62 -12.93
CA GLY A 124 -6.23 16.29 -14.14
C GLY A 124 -4.93 15.70 -14.69
N LEU A 125 -4.76 14.39 -14.54
CA LEU A 125 -3.57 13.65 -14.98
C LEU A 125 -3.75 12.93 -16.33
N SER A 126 -4.95 13.02 -16.94
CA SER A 126 -5.30 12.43 -18.23
C SER A 126 -5.15 13.36 -19.44
#